data_AF-A0A953VR02-F1
#
_entry.id   AF-A0A953VR02-F1
#
_cell.length_a   1.000
_cell.length_b   1.000
_cell.length_c   1.000
_cell.angle_alpha   90.00
_cell.angle_beta   90.00
_cell.angle_gamma   90.00
#
_symmetry.space_group_name_H-M   'P 1'
#
loop_
_entity.id
_entity.type
_entity.pdbx_description
1 polymer ?
#
loop_
_entity_poly.entity_id
_entity_poly.type
_entity_poly.pdbx_seq_one_letter_code
_entity_poly.pdbx_strand_id
1 'polypeptide(L)'
;MNPYIAPILMLGASNVFMTFAWYGHLKVKAAPLIAIILVSWAIAFFEYCLAVPANRIGAQVYTPAQLKTIQEVMTLTVFVGFSAFYLKQAISWQVLLGFAFIAVGSALVFFAPGKPILVHPSAAHAGPTAAQEQRVP
;
A
#
# COMPACT_ATOMS: atom_id res chain seq x y z
N MET A 1 -6.53 2.20 -16.58
CA MET A 1 -7.01 2.25 -15.18
C MET A 1 -6.85 3.67 -14.67
N ASN A 2 -7.83 4.22 -13.93
CA ASN A 2 -7.71 5.58 -13.39
C ASN A 2 -6.64 5.60 -12.27
N PRO A 3 -5.53 6.37 -12.41
CA PRO A 3 -4.42 6.33 -11.47
C PRO A 3 -4.75 6.90 -10.09
N TYR A 4 -5.86 7.64 -9.94
CA TYR A 4 -6.33 8.12 -8.64
C TYR A 4 -7.10 7.03 -7.87
N ILE A 5 -7.94 6.26 -8.56
CA ILE A 5 -8.87 5.33 -7.90
C ILE A 5 -8.28 3.93 -7.77
N ALA A 6 -7.55 3.47 -8.81
CA ALA A 6 -7.02 2.12 -8.83
C ALA A 6 -6.10 1.78 -7.64
N PRO A 7 -5.17 2.65 -7.21
CA PRO A 7 -4.32 2.34 -6.06
C PRO A 7 -5.12 2.14 -4.77
N ILE A 8 -6.15 2.94 -4.55
CA ILE A 8 -7.00 2.89 -3.35
C ILE A 8 -7.69 1.52 -3.25
N LEU A 9 -8.33 1.08 -4.34
CA LEU A 9 -9.03 -0.22 -4.38
C LEU A 9 -8.07 -1.41 -4.25
N MET A 10 -6.95 -1.36 -4.99
CA MET A 10 -5.97 -2.44 -4.97
C MET A 10 -5.24 -2.54 -3.62
N LEU A 11 -4.87 -1.41 -3.00
CA LEU A 11 -4.27 -1.39 -1.65
C LEU A 11 -5.28 -1.83 -0.58
N GLY A 12 -6.57 -1.51 -0.75
CA GLY A 12 -7.64 -2.03 0.10
C GLY A 12 -7.73 -3.55 0.03
N ALA A 13 -7.80 -4.12 -1.17
CA ALA A 13 -7.81 -5.56 -1.39
C ALA A 13 -6.51 -6.24 -0.89
N SER A 14 -5.35 -5.62 -1.14
CA SER A 14 -4.05 -6.07 -0.64
C SER A 14 -4.06 -6.20 0.89
N ASN A 15 -4.55 -5.17 1.58
CA ASN A 15 -4.60 -5.15 3.05
C ASN A 15 -5.47 -6.27 3.64
N VAL A 16 -6.48 -6.77 2.91
CA VAL A 16 -7.23 -7.96 3.34
C VAL A 16 -6.30 -9.17 3.42
N PHE A 17 -5.56 -9.47 2.34
CA PHE A 17 -4.58 -10.55 2.34
C PHE A 17 -3.52 -10.35 3.43
N MET A 18 -2.99 -9.15 3.57
CA MET A 18 -1.99 -8.84 4.61
C MET A 18 -2.51 -9.10 6.02
N THR A 19 -3.74 -8.66 6.30
CA THR A 19 -4.38 -8.84 7.60
C THR A 19 -4.58 -10.32 7.94
N PHE A 20 -4.97 -11.14 6.95
CA PHE A 20 -5.06 -12.60 7.14
C PHE A 20 -3.68 -13.24 7.33
N ALA A 21 -2.66 -12.81 6.58
CA ALA A 21 -1.29 -13.32 6.73
C ALA A 21 -0.74 -13.07 8.14
N TRP A 22 -1.02 -11.90 8.73
CA TRP A 22 -0.55 -11.52 10.07
C TRP A 22 -1.39 -12.07 11.22
N TYR A 23 -2.72 -12.09 11.07
CA TYR A 23 -3.61 -12.33 12.21
C TYR A 23 -4.58 -13.50 12.02
N GLY A 24 -4.76 -14.00 10.79
CA GLY A 24 -5.69 -15.09 10.49
C GLY A 24 -5.39 -16.35 11.31
N HIS A 25 -4.11 -16.68 11.43
CA HIS A 25 -3.66 -17.86 12.17
C HIS A 25 -3.90 -17.77 13.70
N LEU A 26 -4.28 -16.61 14.25
CA LEU A 26 -4.56 -16.48 15.69
C LEU A 26 -5.74 -17.35 16.14
N LYS A 27 -6.61 -17.78 15.22
CA LYS A 27 -7.66 -18.77 15.49
C LYS A 27 -7.16 -20.22 15.46
N VAL A 28 -5.98 -20.48 14.91
CA VAL A 28 -5.40 -21.82 14.72
C VAL A 28 -4.20 -21.99 15.66
N LYS A 29 -4.49 -22.26 16.94
CA LYS A 29 -3.46 -22.24 18.00
C LYS A 29 -2.57 -23.49 18.07
N ALA A 30 -3.02 -24.61 17.52
CA ALA A 30 -2.32 -25.90 17.63
C ALA A 30 -1.47 -26.27 16.40
N ALA A 31 -1.36 -25.38 15.40
CA ALA A 31 -0.58 -25.67 14.19
C ALA A 31 0.93 -25.44 14.43
N PRO A 32 1.81 -26.23 13.79
CA PRO A 32 3.26 -26.01 13.85
C PRO A 32 3.64 -24.62 13.34
N LEU A 33 4.52 -23.91 14.06
CA LEU A 33 4.91 -22.53 13.74
C LEU A 33 5.48 -22.39 12.32
N ILE A 34 6.32 -23.34 11.89
CA ILE A 34 6.90 -23.33 10.53
C ILE A 34 5.79 -23.41 9.48
N ALA A 35 4.77 -24.24 9.68
CA ALA A 35 3.64 -24.34 8.76
C ALA A 35 2.85 -23.03 8.69
N ILE A 36 2.61 -22.37 9.83
CA ILE A 36 1.96 -21.05 9.89
C ILE A 36 2.76 -20.02 9.10
N ILE A 37 4.08 -19.95 9.28
CA ILE A 37 4.96 -18.99 8.58
C ILE A 37 4.86 -19.20 7.06
N LEU A 38 4.95 -20.45 6.60
CA LEU A 38 4.89 -20.76 5.17
C LEU A 38 3.52 -20.40 4.55
N VAL A 39 2.43 -20.67 5.26
CA VAL A 39 1.08 -20.28 4.81
C VAL A 39 0.94 -18.76 4.79
N SER A 40 1.41 -18.05 5.82
CA SER A 40 1.40 -16.59 5.86
C SER A 40 2.20 -15.98 4.70
N TRP A 41 3.34 -16.57 4.34
CA TRP A 41 4.11 -16.16 3.15
C TRP A 41 3.37 -16.42 1.84
N ALA A 42 2.70 -17.56 1.71
CA ALA A 42 1.88 -17.86 0.54
C ALA A 42 0.71 -16.86 0.38
N ILE A 43 0.11 -16.41 1.49
CA ILE A 43 -0.92 -15.37 1.47
C ILE A 43 -0.30 -14.01 1.09
N ALA A 44 0.84 -13.65 1.70
CA ALA A 44 1.55 -12.41 1.40
C ALA A 44 1.99 -12.31 -0.07
N PHE A 45 2.24 -13.42 -0.74
CA PHE A 45 2.51 -13.40 -2.19
C PHE A 45 1.37 -12.74 -2.99
N PHE A 46 0.11 -13.07 -2.70
CA PHE A 46 -1.05 -12.47 -3.39
C PHE A 46 -1.26 -10.99 -3.03
N GLU A 47 -0.92 -10.61 -1.80
CA GLU A 47 -0.84 -9.21 -1.38
C GLU A 47 0.12 -8.44 -2.30
N TYR A 48 1.35 -8.94 -2.49
CA TYR A 48 2.33 -8.27 -3.34
C TYR A 48 1.90 -8.15 -4.80
N CYS A 49 1.14 -9.14 -5.32
CA CYS A 49 0.56 -9.06 -6.66
C CYS A 49 -0.41 -7.88 -6.83
N LEU A 50 -0.97 -7.34 -5.76
CA LEU A 50 -1.86 -6.17 -5.76
C LEU A 50 -1.13 -4.89 -5.36
N ALA A 51 -0.37 -4.92 -4.26
CA ALA A 51 0.34 -3.75 -3.75
C ALA A 51 1.38 -3.19 -4.73
N VAL A 52 2.14 -4.06 -5.41
CA VAL A 52 3.19 -3.60 -6.33
C VAL A 52 2.59 -2.85 -7.53
N PRO A 53 1.61 -3.39 -8.28
CA PRO A 53 0.95 -2.63 -9.34
C PRO A 53 0.23 -1.37 -8.84
N ALA A 54 -0.44 -1.45 -7.67
CA ALA A 54 -1.13 -0.30 -7.08
C ALA A 54 -0.20 0.89 -6.86
N ASN A 55 0.96 0.65 -6.26
CA ASN A 55 1.95 1.69 -5.99
C ASN A 55 2.59 2.22 -7.28
N ARG A 56 2.85 1.36 -8.28
CA ARG A 56 3.40 1.80 -9.57
C ARG A 56 2.43 2.68 -10.35
N ILE A 57 1.14 2.33 -10.35
CA ILE A 57 0.08 3.14 -10.96
C ILE A 57 -0.09 4.45 -10.18
N GLY A 58 -0.15 4.37 -8.86
CA GLY A 58 -0.38 5.54 -8.00
C GLY A 58 0.78 6.53 -7.99
N ALA A 59 2.03 6.07 -8.20
CA ALA A 59 3.21 6.94 -8.26
C ALA A 59 3.16 7.94 -9.43
N GLN A 60 2.23 7.79 -10.38
CA GLN A 60 1.97 8.76 -11.44
C GLN A 60 1.28 10.03 -10.93
N VAL A 61 0.53 9.96 -9.82
CA VAL A 61 -0.33 11.05 -9.33
C VAL A 61 -0.14 11.35 -7.83
N TYR A 62 0.40 10.41 -7.06
CA TYR A 62 0.65 10.54 -5.63
C TYR A 62 2.15 10.52 -5.32
N THR A 63 2.56 11.26 -4.29
CA THR A 63 3.90 11.13 -3.73
C THR A 63 4.04 9.81 -2.97
N PRO A 64 5.25 9.27 -2.77
CA PRO A 64 5.44 8.05 -1.97
C PRO A 64 4.93 8.19 -0.54
N ALA A 65 5.04 9.40 0.05
CA ALA A 65 4.45 9.68 1.36
C ALA A 65 2.93 9.52 1.32
N GLN A 66 2.25 10.11 0.34
CA GLN A 66 0.80 9.97 0.16
C GLN A 66 0.37 8.51 -0.09
N LEU A 67 1.10 7.75 -0.91
CA LEU A 67 0.81 6.33 -1.14
C LEU A 67 0.92 5.51 0.14
N LYS A 68 1.97 5.75 0.93
CA LYS A 68 2.13 5.08 2.23
C LYS A 68 0.99 5.46 3.16
N THR A 69 0.60 6.73 3.19
CA THR A 69 -0.55 7.19 3.97
C THR A 69 -1.85 6.50 3.57
N ILE A 70 -2.15 6.38 2.27
CA ILE A 70 -3.31 5.62 1.78
C ILE A 70 -3.25 4.17 2.27
N GLN A 71 -2.07 3.55 2.19
CA GLN A 71 -1.88 2.17 2.63
C GLN A 71 -2.16 2.02 4.13
N GLU A 72 -1.69 2.93 5.00
CA GLU A 72 -1.96 2.90 6.45
C GLU A 72 -3.45 3.07 6.79
N VAL A 73 -4.13 4.00 6.12
CA VAL A 73 -5.58 4.19 6.28
C VAL A 73 -6.34 2.90 5.91
N MET A 74 -5.91 2.22 4.84
CA MET A 74 -6.49 0.93 4.45
C MET A 74 -6.17 -0.17 5.46
N THR A 75 -4.94 -0.23 5.98
CA THR A 75 -4.55 -1.20 7.02
C THR A 75 -5.47 -1.09 8.22
N LEU A 76 -5.65 0.11 8.77
CA LEU A 76 -6.48 0.33 9.94
C LEU A 76 -7.96 0.02 9.67
N THR A 77 -8.47 0.47 8.52
CA THR A 77 -9.87 0.22 8.13
C THR A 77 -10.16 -1.28 8.03
N VAL A 78 -9.30 -2.02 7.33
CA VAL A 78 -9.44 -3.48 7.18
C VAL A 78 -9.25 -4.18 8.51
N PHE A 79 -8.29 -3.75 9.33
CA PHE A 79 -8.04 -4.34 10.65
C PHE A 79 -9.23 -4.18 11.59
N VAL A 80 -9.89 -3.02 11.62
CA VAL A 80 -11.13 -2.79 12.37
C VAL A 80 -12.20 -3.81 11.96
N GLY A 81 -12.47 -3.95 10.66
CA GLY A 81 -13.42 -4.94 10.15
C GLY A 81 -13.03 -6.37 10.50
N PHE A 82 -11.76 -6.73 10.32
CA PHE A 82 -11.24 -8.04 10.67
C PHE A 82 -11.38 -8.35 12.17
N SER A 83 -11.07 -7.39 13.05
CA SER A 83 -11.20 -7.56 14.48
C SER A 83 -12.66 -7.80 14.90
N ALA A 84 -13.58 -6.99 14.36
CA ALA A 84 -15.02 -7.10 14.64
C ALA A 84 -15.63 -8.40 14.12
N PHE A 85 -15.39 -8.75 12.85
CA PHE A 85 -16.07 -9.86 12.19
C PHE A 85 -15.32 -11.19 12.27
N TYR A 86 -13.99 -11.18 12.13
CA TYR A 86 -13.19 -12.39 12.21
C TYR A 86 -12.82 -12.72 13.65
N LEU A 87 -12.13 -11.84 14.37
CA LEU A 87 -11.71 -12.13 15.76
C LEU A 87 -12.86 -12.07 16.78
N LYS A 88 -13.99 -11.46 16.42
CA LYS A 88 -15.14 -11.23 17.31
C LYS A 88 -14.74 -10.49 18.60
N GLN A 89 -13.78 -9.56 18.49
CA GLN A 89 -13.36 -8.72 19.60
C GLN A 89 -14.17 -7.43 19.62
N ALA A 90 -14.62 -7.02 20.81
CA ALA A 90 -15.27 -5.73 20.99
C ALA A 90 -14.25 -4.62 20.76
N ILE A 91 -14.52 -3.74 19.80
CA ILE A 91 -13.67 -2.58 19.55
C ILE A 91 -14.06 -1.50 20.54
N SER A 92 -13.15 -1.19 21.47
CA SER A 92 -13.40 -0.15 22.46
C SER A 92 -13.39 1.24 21.82
N TRP A 93 -14.10 2.17 22.45
CA TRP A 93 -14.12 3.56 22.01
C TRP A 93 -12.72 4.20 22.00
N GLN A 94 -11.85 3.80 22.94
CA GLN A 94 -10.47 4.28 22.99
C GLN A 94 -9.66 3.81 21.77
N VAL A 95 -9.89 2.58 21.29
CA VAL A 95 -9.24 2.07 20.07
C VAL A 95 -9.70 2.86 18.85
N LEU A 96 -11.00 3.12 18.73
CA LEU A 96 -11.54 3.93 17.62
C LEU A 96 -10.98 5.36 17.65
N LEU A 97 -10.88 5.97 18.84
CA LEU A 97 -10.31 7.30 19.00
C LEU A 97 -8.81 7.33 18.65
N GLY A 98 -8.05 6.30 19.05
CA GLY A 98 -6.66 6.14 18.66
C GLY A 98 -6.50 6.05 17.14
N PHE A 99 -7.33 5.24 16.48
CA PHE A 99 -7.32 5.14 15.01
C PHE A 99 -7.73 6.45 14.33
N ALA A 100 -8.66 7.20 14.91
CA ALA A 100 -9.02 8.53 14.41
C ALA A 100 -7.83 9.50 14.47
N PHE A 101 -7.05 9.50 15.55
CA PHE A 101 -5.83 10.33 15.63
C PHE A 101 -4.77 9.92 14.59
N ILE A 102 -4.61 8.62 14.33
CA ILE A 102 -3.72 8.15 13.27
C ILE A 102 -4.21 8.61 11.89
N ALA A 103 -5.53 8.57 11.64
CA ALA A 103 -6.14 9.07 10.41
C ALA A 103 -5.95 10.59 10.23
N VAL A 104 -6.04 11.37 11.32
CA VAL A 104 -5.76 12.81 11.30
C VAL A 104 -4.28 13.06 10.97
N GLY A 105 -3.35 12.40 11.68
CA GLY A 105 -1.91 12.53 11.38
C GLY A 105 -1.57 12.12 9.94
N SER A 106 -2.26 11.09 9.44
CA SER A 106 -2.20 10.66 8.05
C SER A 106 -2.66 11.76 7.08
N ALA A 107 -3.81 12.39 7.33
CA ALA A 107 -4.32 13.48 6.48
C ALA A 107 -3.35 14.66 6.38
N LEU A 108 -2.62 14.97 7.46
CA LEU A 108 -1.61 16.04 7.47
C LEU A 108 -0.49 15.82 6.43
N VAL A 109 -0.15 14.57 6.11
CA VAL A 109 0.87 14.24 5.09
C VAL A 109 0.47 14.73 3.70
N PHE A 110 -0.83 14.85 3.40
CA PHE A 110 -1.29 15.36 2.11
C PHE A 110 -1.12 16.88 1.97
N PHE A 111 -0.99 17.61 3.08
CA PHE A 111 -0.71 19.04 3.09
C PHE A 111 0.79 19.37 3.15
N ALA A 112 1.64 18.35 3.35
CA ALA A 112 3.08 18.54 3.37
C ALA A 112 3.61 18.81 1.95
N PRO A 113 4.49 19.81 1.75
CA PRO A 113 5.11 20.05 0.46
C PRO A 113 6.03 18.88 0.09
N GLY A 114 5.69 18.15 -0.98
CA GLY A 114 6.47 17.02 -1.47
C GLY A 114 6.55 17.04 -3.00
N LYS A 115 7.75 16.76 -3.55
CA LYS A 115 7.92 16.57 -4.99
C LYS A 115 7.44 15.16 -5.36
N PRO A 116 6.63 14.99 -6.42
CA PRO A 116 6.34 13.68 -6.98
C PRO A 116 7.64 12.96 -7.37
N ILE A 117 7.63 11.63 -7.34
CA ILE A 117 8.76 10.85 -7.88
C ILE A 117 8.88 11.20 -9.36
N LEU A 118 9.97 11.84 -9.75
CA LEU A 118 10.32 12.00 -11.15
C LEU A 118 10.62 10.60 -11.70
N VAL A 119 9.66 9.99 -12.37
CA VAL A 119 9.94 8.86 -13.25
C VAL A 119 10.71 9.46 -14.43
N HIS A 120 12.03 9.43 -14.36
CA HIS A 120 12.86 9.78 -15.52
C HIS A 120 12.42 8.90 -16.68
N PRO A 121 12.00 9.48 -17.82
CA PRO A 121 11.82 8.69 -19.03
C PRO A 121 13.15 7.97 -19.29
N SER A 122 13.10 6.64 -19.42
CA SER A 122 14.26 5.87 -19.84
C SER A 122 14.84 6.53 -21.09
N ALA A 123 16.14 6.83 -21.09
CA ALA A 123 16.87 7.45 -22.21
C ALA A 123 16.93 6.57 -23.47
N ALA A 124 16.06 5.56 -23.60
CA ALA A 124 15.99 4.61 -24.70
C ALA A 124 15.32 5.18 -25.97
N HIS A 125 14.82 6.42 -25.94
CA HIS A 125 14.24 7.10 -27.11
C HIS A 125 15.00 8.35 -27.57
N ALA A 126 16.23 8.56 -27.08
CA ALA A 126 17.14 9.51 -27.72
C ALA A 126 17.61 8.92 -29.06
N GLY A 127 16.78 9.07 -30.09
CA GLY A 127 17.19 8.82 -31.46
C GLY A 127 18.44 9.64 -31.81
N PRO A 128 19.27 9.18 -32.76
CA PRO A 128 20.59 9.75 -33.06
C PRO A 128 20.60 11.22 -33.53
N THR A 129 19.46 11.89 -33.59
CA THR A 129 19.28 13.25 -34.11
C THR A 129 19.96 14.32 -33.25
N ALA A 130 20.12 14.12 -31.94
CA ALA A 130 20.68 15.15 -31.04
C ALA A 130 22.22 15.31 -31.14
N ALA A 131 22.92 14.40 -31.82
CA ALA A 131 24.39 14.43 -31.89
C ALA A 131 24.96 15.23 -33.09
N GLN A 132 24.10 15.75 -33.98
CA GLN A 132 24.55 16.44 -35.21
C GLN A 132 24.48 17.97 -35.13
N GLU A 133 23.71 18.55 -34.21
CA GLU A 133 23.55 20.01 -34.13
C GLU A 133 24.65 20.73 -33.33
N GLN A 134 25.61 19.98 -32.78
CA GLN A 134 26.73 20.51 -31.98
C GLN A 134 28.07 20.53 -32.74
N ARG A 135 28.05 20.24 -34.05
CA ARG A 135 29.20 20.33 -34.94
C ARG A 135 28.93 21.29 -36.11
N VAL A 136 28.83 22.57 -35.81
CA VAL A 136 29.08 23.63 -36.81
C VAL A 136 30.06 24.63 -36.16
N PRO A 137 31.21 24.91 -36.81
CA PRO A 137 32.29 25.72 -36.26
C PRO A 137 31.96 27.21 -36.17
#